data_AF-A0A381R367-F1
#
_entry.id   AF-A0A381R367-F1
#
_cell.length_a   1.000
_cell.length_b   1.000
_cell.length_c   1.000
_cell.angle_alpha   90.00
_cell.angle_beta   90.00
_cell.angle_gamma   90.00
#
_symmetry.space_group_name_H-M   'P 1'
#
loop_
_entity.id
_entity.type
_entity.pdbx_description
1 polymer ?
#
loop_
_entity_poly.entity_id
_entity_poly.type
_entity_poly.pdbx_seq_one_letter_code
_entity_poly.pdbx_strand_id
1 'polypeptide(L)'
;VFCRFSGCNLWSGLEKDRSKAVCNFCDTDFFGTDGENGGKYSSHHNLISQIEMCWPKKKKNKYIVFTGGEPLLQLDQQLIDELHNHNFEVAIETNGTILPPNNIDWVCVSPKKNADLVLKSGDELKLVYPQKNFNPKQFESLDFTYFSIQPMDGKQLQKNILKCVSYCMENPVWRLSLQTHKIIGVR
;
A
#
# COMPACT_ATOMS: atom_id res chain seq x y z
N VAL A 1 13.12 -1.74 -2.98
CA VAL A 1 13.23 -0.78 -1.86
C VAL A 1 11.83 -0.36 -1.46
N PHE A 2 11.53 -0.26 -0.16
CA PHE A 2 10.27 0.34 0.31
C PHE A 2 10.55 1.79 0.71
N CYS A 3 9.77 2.72 0.17
CA CYS A 3 9.74 4.11 0.63
C CYS A 3 8.39 4.35 1.31
N ARG A 4 8.42 4.47 2.64
CA ARG A 4 7.24 4.66 3.48
C ARG A 4 7.10 6.14 3.82
N PHE A 5 6.15 6.84 3.18
CA PHE A 5 5.83 8.21 3.51
C PHE A 5 5.15 8.33 4.89
N SER A 6 5.30 9.49 5.50
CA SER A 6 4.67 9.83 6.79
C SER A 6 3.26 10.40 6.58
N GLY A 7 2.29 10.01 7.40
CA GLY A 7 0.95 10.59 7.41
C GLY A 7 -0.06 9.97 6.43
N CYS A 8 -1.32 9.90 6.84
CA CYS A 8 -2.44 9.33 6.07
C CYS A 8 -3.68 10.22 6.20
N ASN A 9 -4.52 10.25 5.17
CA ASN A 9 -5.79 10.96 5.17
C ASN A 9 -6.94 10.19 5.85
N LEU A 10 -6.75 8.92 6.19
CA LEU A 10 -7.79 8.07 6.80
C LEU A 10 -7.56 7.77 8.30
N TRP A 11 -6.38 8.08 8.83
CA TRP A 11 -6.04 7.98 10.26
C TRP A 11 -4.80 8.83 10.55
N SER A 12 -4.77 9.50 11.70
CA SER A 12 -3.64 10.36 12.10
C SER A 12 -2.34 9.59 12.36
N GLY A 13 -2.40 8.26 12.54
CA GLY A 13 -1.27 7.45 12.99
C GLY A 13 -1.11 7.44 14.52
N LEU A 14 -1.92 8.22 15.26
CA LEU A 14 -1.89 8.24 16.72
C LEU A 14 -2.97 7.31 17.29
N GLU A 15 -2.58 6.44 18.22
CA GLU A 15 -3.48 5.45 18.83
C GLU A 15 -4.70 6.07 19.51
N LYS A 16 -4.55 7.26 20.11
CA LYS A 16 -5.65 8.01 20.74
C LYS A 16 -6.79 8.34 19.76
N ASP A 17 -6.50 8.40 18.46
CA ASP A 17 -7.47 8.77 17.42
C ASP A 17 -8.04 7.53 16.69
N ARG A 18 -7.44 6.35 16.87
CA ARG A 18 -7.74 5.13 16.11
C ARG A 18 -9.22 4.74 16.18
N SER A 19 -9.85 4.88 17.33
CA SER A 19 -11.26 4.49 17.52
C SER A 19 -12.25 5.33 16.72
N LYS A 20 -11.87 6.56 16.34
CA LYS A 20 -12.68 7.49 15.53
C LYS A 20 -12.19 7.61 14.09
N ALA A 21 -11.12 6.90 13.73
CA ALA A 21 -10.51 6.97 12.41
C ALA A 21 -11.39 6.30 11.35
N VAL A 22 -11.28 6.80 10.11
CA VAL A 22 -11.94 6.19 8.94
C VAL A 22 -11.36 4.78 8.70
N CYS A 23 -10.04 4.64 8.83
CA CYS A 23 -9.33 3.37 8.82
C CYS A 23 -8.80 3.05 10.22
N ASN A 24 -9.44 2.14 10.95
CA ASN A 24 -9.11 1.83 12.35
C ASN A 24 -8.32 0.53 12.55
N PHE A 25 -8.00 -0.19 11.47
CA PHE A 25 -7.32 -1.49 11.49
C PHE A 25 -5.90 -1.45 10.90
N CYS A 26 -5.34 -0.27 10.67
CA CYS A 26 -3.98 -0.13 10.14
C CYS A 26 -2.96 -0.79 11.09
N ASP A 27 -2.05 -1.58 10.52
CA ASP A 27 -1.00 -2.35 11.17
C ASP A 27 0.40 -1.73 11.01
N THR A 28 0.44 -0.53 10.44
CA THR A 28 1.67 0.15 10.01
C THR A 28 1.90 1.37 10.89
N ASP A 29 3.15 1.53 11.36
CA ASP A 29 3.62 2.78 11.92
C ASP A 29 4.07 3.71 10.78
N PHE A 30 3.46 4.89 10.72
CA PHE A 30 3.73 5.91 9.71
C PHE A 30 3.76 7.33 10.32
N PHE A 31 3.78 7.45 11.65
CA PHE A 31 3.78 8.75 12.29
C PHE A 31 5.22 9.24 12.45
N GLY A 32 5.51 10.47 11.99
CA GLY A 32 6.86 11.04 12.07
C GLY A 32 7.81 10.57 10.97
N THR A 33 9.10 10.85 11.15
CA THR A 33 10.16 10.62 10.16
C THR A 33 11.43 10.06 10.81
N ASP A 34 11.29 9.26 11.85
CA ASP A 34 12.34 8.77 12.75
C ASP A 34 12.71 7.30 12.53
N GLY A 35 12.08 6.63 11.55
CA GLY A 35 12.42 5.28 11.12
C GLY A 35 13.79 5.18 10.42
N GLU A 36 14.16 3.96 10.03
CA GLU A 36 15.40 3.70 9.29
C GLU A 36 15.42 4.47 7.96
N ASN A 37 16.48 5.25 7.73
CA ASN A 37 16.60 6.20 6.61
C ASN A 37 15.43 7.22 6.54
N GLY A 38 14.68 7.38 7.63
CA GLY A 38 13.62 8.36 7.78
C GLY A 38 14.18 9.77 7.88
N GLY A 39 13.47 10.73 7.30
CA GLY A 39 13.86 12.13 7.36
C GLY A 39 12.96 13.02 6.54
N LYS A 40 13.23 14.33 6.63
CA LYS A 40 12.65 15.33 5.74
C LYS A 40 13.63 15.59 4.61
N TYR A 41 13.27 15.16 3.41
CA TYR A 41 14.09 15.34 2.22
C TYR A 41 13.70 16.66 1.54
N SER A 42 14.66 17.57 1.43
CA SER A 42 14.43 18.92 0.88
C SER A 42 14.28 18.97 -0.64
N SER A 43 14.61 17.88 -1.34
CA SER A 43 14.49 17.76 -2.79
C SER A 43 14.29 16.30 -3.20
N HIS A 44 13.73 16.08 -4.39
CA HIS A 44 13.65 14.77 -5.03
C HIS A 44 15.02 14.11 -5.16
N HIS A 45 16.02 14.87 -5.60
CA HIS A 45 17.41 14.39 -5.71
C HIS A 45 17.96 13.80 -4.40
N ASN A 46 17.68 14.43 -3.25
CA ASN A 46 18.14 13.90 -1.95
C ASN A 46 17.44 12.58 -1.59
N LEU A 47 16.14 12.47 -1.86
CA LEU A 47 15.37 11.25 -1.61
C LEU A 47 15.84 10.11 -2.53
N ILE A 48 15.97 10.39 -3.83
CA ILE A 48 16.44 9.41 -4.83
C ILE A 48 17.84 8.90 -4.48
N SER A 49 18.74 9.80 -4.05
CA SER A 49 20.08 9.41 -3.62
C SER A 49 20.04 8.40 -2.48
N GLN A 50 19.15 8.57 -1.49
CA GLN A 50 19.00 7.59 -0.41
C GLN A 50 18.34 6.27 -0.84
N ILE A 51 17.35 6.36 -1.73
CA ILE A 51 16.74 5.17 -2.35
C ILE A 51 17.81 4.35 -3.08
N GLU A 52 18.72 5.00 -3.83
CA GLU A 52 19.81 4.34 -4.54
C GLU A 52 20.85 3.72 -3.59
N MET A 53 21.14 4.38 -2.46
CA MET A 53 22.04 3.83 -1.43
C MET A 53 21.48 2.54 -0.81
N CYS A 54 20.15 2.39 -0.76
CA CYS A 54 19.50 1.16 -0.31
C CYS A 54 19.51 0.04 -1.36
N TRP A 55 19.85 0.34 -2.62
CA TRP A 55 19.88 -0.67 -3.70
C TRP A 55 21.26 -1.33 -3.80
N PRO A 56 21.35 -2.67 -3.91
CA PRO A 56 22.64 -3.34 -4.06
C PRO A 56 23.40 -2.88 -5.31
N LYS A 57 24.68 -2.53 -5.13
CA LYS A 57 25.54 -2.07 -6.22
C LYS A 57 25.58 -3.09 -7.37
N LYS A 58 25.57 -2.59 -8.61
CA LYS A 58 25.65 -3.38 -9.87
C LYS A 58 24.47 -4.34 -10.13
N LYS A 59 23.38 -4.28 -9.34
CA LYS A 59 22.15 -5.01 -9.65
C LYS A 59 21.23 -4.17 -10.55
N LYS A 60 20.75 -4.78 -11.63
CA LYS A 60 19.73 -4.22 -12.54
C LYS A 60 18.32 -4.40 -11.96
N ASN A 61 17.30 -3.97 -12.71
CA ASN A 61 15.88 -4.11 -12.38
C ASN A 61 15.56 -3.46 -11.04
N LYS A 62 15.92 -2.17 -10.91
CA LYS A 62 15.64 -1.43 -9.68
C LYS A 62 14.13 -1.31 -9.52
N TYR A 63 13.65 -1.60 -8.33
CA TYR A 63 12.22 -1.60 -8.04
C TYR A 63 11.98 -0.90 -6.70
N ILE A 64 11.07 0.08 -6.72
CA ILE A 64 10.65 0.82 -5.54
C ILE A 64 9.15 0.71 -5.33
N VAL A 65 8.75 0.47 -4.08
CA VAL A 65 7.36 0.54 -3.65
C VAL A 65 7.19 1.77 -2.78
N PHE A 66 6.40 2.73 -3.24
CA PHE A 66 5.91 3.83 -2.41
C PHE A 66 4.66 3.39 -1.65
N THR A 67 4.70 3.61 -0.34
CA THR A 67 3.65 3.24 0.61
C THR A 67 3.67 4.27 1.73
N GLY A 68 3.06 3.97 2.87
CA GLY A 68 3.26 4.68 4.13
C GLY A 68 2.30 5.81 4.33
N GLY A 69 1.58 5.75 5.45
CA GLY A 69 0.26 6.33 5.53
C GLY A 69 -0.45 6.25 4.17
N GLU A 70 -0.76 7.39 3.53
CA GLU A 70 -1.18 7.43 2.13
C GLU A 70 -0.08 8.06 1.25
N PRO A 71 0.56 7.30 0.32
CA PRO A 71 1.68 7.82 -0.47
C PRO A 71 1.27 8.97 -1.40
N LEU A 72 0.04 8.98 -1.90
CA LEU A 72 -0.45 10.01 -2.84
C LEU A 72 -0.71 11.37 -2.18
N LEU A 73 -0.45 11.51 -0.86
CA LEU A 73 -0.37 12.82 -0.21
C LEU A 73 0.93 13.57 -0.53
N GLN A 74 1.97 12.85 -0.97
CA GLN A 74 3.32 13.40 -1.13
C GLN A 74 3.98 13.03 -2.47
N LEU A 75 3.66 11.86 -3.03
CA LEU A 75 4.21 11.42 -4.31
C LEU A 75 3.70 12.32 -5.45
N ASP A 76 4.62 12.85 -6.25
CA ASP A 76 4.32 13.75 -7.37
C ASP A 76 4.93 13.26 -8.70
N GLN A 77 4.56 13.90 -9.80
CA GLN A 77 5.01 13.53 -11.15
C GLN A 77 6.53 13.67 -11.31
N GLN A 78 7.13 14.70 -10.74
CA GLN A 78 8.57 14.95 -10.89
C GLN A 78 9.40 13.82 -10.26
N LEU A 79 9.01 13.34 -9.07
CA LEU A 79 9.68 12.23 -8.42
C LEU A 79 9.64 10.95 -9.27
N ILE A 80 8.47 10.66 -9.87
CA ILE A 80 8.27 9.48 -10.70
C ILE A 80 9.17 9.54 -11.94
N ASP A 81 9.12 10.67 -12.66
CA ASP A 81 9.92 10.86 -13.87
C ASP A 81 11.44 10.77 -13.57
N GLU A 82 11.89 11.36 -12.45
CA GLU A 82 13.28 11.24 -12.02
C GLU A 82 13.67 9.80 -11.65
N LEU A 83 12.80 9.03 -11.00
CA LEU A 83 13.08 7.63 -10.68
C LEU A 83 13.19 6.75 -11.92
N HIS A 84 12.35 6.98 -12.94
CA HIS A 84 12.49 6.30 -14.23
C HIS A 84 13.82 6.64 -14.92
N ASN A 85 14.25 7.91 -14.86
CA ASN A 85 15.59 8.31 -15.36
C ASN A 85 16.72 7.59 -14.60
N HIS A 86 16.49 7.23 -13.33
CA HIS A 86 17.39 6.41 -12.52
C HIS A 86 17.19 4.90 -12.70
N ASN A 87 16.38 4.47 -13.67
CA ASN A 87 16.05 3.08 -14.04
C ASN A 87 15.32 2.29 -12.94
N PHE A 88 14.51 2.97 -12.12
CA PHE A 88 13.55 2.32 -11.24
C PHE A 88 12.24 2.05 -11.95
N GLU A 89 11.70 0.86 -11.74
CA GLU A 89 10.27 0.60 -11.85
C GLU A 89 9.58 1.01 -10.53
N VAL A 90 8.46 1.71 -10.66
CA VAL A 90 7.77 2.41 -9.57
C VAL A 90 6.41 1.77 -9.31
N ALA A 91 6.21 1.31 -8.09
CA ALA A 91 4.94 0.78 -7.61
C ALA A 91 4.37 1.62 -6.46
N ILE A 92 3.04 1.62 -6.31
CA ILE A 92 2.36 2.23 -5.17
C ILE A 92 1.45 1.24 -4.44
N GLU A 93 1.36 1.41 -3.12
CA GLU A 93 0.28 0.86 -2.29
C GLU A 93 -0.56 2.01 -1.73
N THR A 94 -1.75 2.24 -2.32
CA THR A 94 -2.64 3.36 -1.96
C THR A 94 -3.97 2.87 -1.39
N ASN A 95 -4.61 3.69 -0.57
CA ASN A 95 -5.99 3.45 -0.12
C ASN A 95 -7.05 3.78 -1.19
N GLY A 96 -6.66 4.39 -2.32
CA GLY A 96 -7.52 4.65 -3.49
C GLY A 96 -8.40 5.90 -3.41
N THR A 97 -8.19 6.74 -2.40
CA THR A 97 -8.96 7.99 -2.20
C THR A 97 -8.40 9.18 -2.98
N ILE A 98 -7.23 9.03 -3.61
CA ILE A 98 -6.53 10.05 -4.39
C ILE A 98 -6.14 9.42 -5.74
N LEU A 99 -6.22 10.19 -6.83
CA LEU A 99 -5.73 9.76 -8.13
C LEU A 99 -4.21 9.92 -8.20
N PRO A 100 -3.46 8.92 -8.69
CA PRO A 100 -2.01 9.01 -8.79
C PRO A 100 -1.57 9.92 -9.94
N PRO A 101 -0.31 10.39 -9.94
CA PRO A 101 0.33 10.89 -11.15
C PRO A 101 0.44 9.81 -12.24
N ASN A 102 0.80 10.22 -13.45
CA ASN A 102 0.93 9.30 -14.58
C ASN A 102 2.22 8.46 -14.47
N ASN A 103 2.30 7.42 -15.30
CA ASN A 103 3.48 6.56 -15.49
C ASN A 103 3.88 5.70 -14.28
N ILE A 104 2.99 5.46 -13.32
CA ILE A 104 3.27 4.45 -12.28
C ILE A 104 3.19 3.06 -12.92
N ASP A 105 4.24 2.25 -12.74
CA ASP A 105 4.38 0.94 -13.38
C ASP A 105 3.49 -0.14 -12.73
N TRP A 106 3.22 -0.01 -11.42
CA TRP A 106 2.31 -0.91 -10.70
C TRP A 106 1.46 -0.21 -9.63
N VAL A 107 0.15 -0.26 -9.79
CA VAL A 107 -0.83 0.38 -8.91
C VAL A 107 -1.58 -0.70 -8.10
N CYS A 108 -1.26 -0.80 -6.82
CA CYS A 108 -1.99 -1.62 -5.85
C CYS A 108 -2.94 -0.76 -5.02
N VAL A 109 -4.25 -1.02 -5.13
CA VAL A 109 -5.31 -0.27 -4.44
C VAL A 109 -5.93 -1.12 -3.35
N SER A 110 -5.95 -0.61 -2.13
CA SER A 110 -6.59 -1.27 -0.99
C SER A 110 -7.75 -0.42 -0.45
N PRO A 111 -8.99 -0.63 -0.93
CA PRO A 111 -10.13 0.18 -0.52
C PRO A 111 -10.50 -0.03 0.96
N LYS A 112 -11.01 1.03 1.58
CA LYS A 112 -11.43 1.06 3.00
C LYS A 112 -12.93 1.35 3.08
N LYS A 113 -13.67 0.60 3.90
CA LYS A 113 -15.15 0.63 3.93
C LYS A 113 -15.77 2.02 4.08
N ASN A 114 -15.14 2.89 4.87
CA ASN A 114 -15.68 4.20 5.24
C ASN A 114 -15.04 5.34 4.44
N ALA A 115 -14.35 5.04 3.34
CA ALA A 115 -13.67 6.01 2.49
C ALA A 115 -14.18 5.91 1.06
N ASP A 116 -14.22 7.04 0.36
CA ASP A 116 -14.58 7.08 -1.05
C ASP A 116 -13.46 6.49 -1.90
N LEU A 117 -13.82 5.59 -2.82
CA LEU A 117 -12.90 5.01 -3.79
C LEU A 117 -13.01 5.78 -5.11
N VAL A 118 -12.05 6.67 -5.36
CA VAL A 118 -11.99 7.46 -6.61
C VAL A 118 -11.11 6.77 -7.65
N LEU A 119 -10.07 6.06 -7.22
CA LEU A 119 -9.21 5.27 -8.09
C LEU A 119 -9.84 3.90 -8.36
N LYS A 120 -10.47 3.78 -9.53
CA LYS A 120 -11.28 2.62 -9.94
C LYS A 120 -10.61 1.72 -10.97
N SER A 121 -9.32 1.95 -11.23
CA SER A 121 -8.51 1.17 -12.16
C SER A 121 -7.07 1.02 -11.65
N GLY A 122 -6.38 -0.03 -12.07
CA GLY A 122 -4.98 -0.30 -11.72
C GLY A 122 -4.59 -1.77 -11.94
N ASP A 123 -3.45 -2.17 -11.42
CA ASP A 123 -2.94 -3.54 -11.61
C ASP A 123 -3.58 -4.52 -10.63
N GLU A 124 -3.64 -4.15 -9.35
CA GLU A 124 -4.16 -5.01 -8.29
C GLU A 124 -5.14 -4.26 -7.38
N LEU A 125 -6.31 -4.83 -7.15
CA LEU A 125 -7.16 -4.49 -6.02
C LEU A 125 -6.94 -5.50 -4.88
N LYS A 126 -6.31 -5.03 -3.80
CA LYS A 126 -5.94 -5.82 -2.61
C LYS A 126 -6.80 -5.44 -1.40
N LEU A 127 -7.90 -6.16 -1.22
CA LEU A 127 -8.86 -5.88 -0.16
C LEU A 127 -8.43 -6.51 1.17
N VAL A 128 -8.21 -5.68 2.19
CA VAL A 128 -8.07 -6.18 3.58
C VAL A 128 -9.42 -6.68 4.09
N TYR A 129 -9.47 -7.90 4.60
CA TYR A 129 -10.70 -8.63 4.93
C TYR A 129 -10.60 -9.39 6.26
N PRO A 130 -11.68 -9.46 7.06
CA PRO A 130 -12.99 -8.88 6.82
C PRO A 130 -13.10 -7.42 7.27
N GLN A 131 -13.77 -6.60 6.47
CA GLN A 131 -14.30 -5.30 6.91
C GLN A 131 -15.82 -5.42 7.05
N LYS A 132 -16.38 -4.96 8.18
CA LYS A 132 -17.81 -5.11 8.48
C LYS A 132 -18.65 -4.42 7.39
N ASN A 133 -19.64 -5.13 6.85
CA ASN A 133 -20.54 -4.63 5.79
C ASN A 133 -19.80 -4.15 4.52
N PHE A 134 -18.69 -4.80 4.19
CA PHE A 134 -17.90 -4.52 2.98
C PHE A 134 -17.72 -5.80 2.17
N ASN A 135 -18.57 -5.98 1.16
CA ASN A 135 -18.56 -7.19 0.33
C ASN A 135 -17.51 -7.05 -0.78
N PRO A 136 -16.54 -7.98 -0.93
CA PRO A 136 -15.56 -7.88 -2.00
C PRO A 136 -16.19 -7.84 -3.40
N LYS A 137 -17.33 -8.52 -3.64
CA LYS A 137 -18.02 -8.56 -4.95
C LYS A 137 -18.35 -7.20 -5.56
N GLN A 138 -18.48 -6.14 -4.74
CA GLN A 138 -18.77 -4.80 -5.25
C GLN A 138 -17.62 -4.21 -6.10
N PHE A 139 -16.43 -4.83 -6.06
CA PHE A 139 -15.25 -4.38 -6.78
C PHE A 139 -14.98 -5.15 -8.07
N GLU A 140 -15.63 -6.30 -8.29
CA GLU A 140 -15.33 -7.20 -9.42
C GLU A 140 -15.59 -6.56 -10.80
N SER A 141 -16.40 -5.48 -10.86
CA SER A 141 -16.66 -4.72 -12.07
C SER A 141 -15.70 -3.55 -12.31
N LEU A 142 -14.76 -3.30 -11.38
CA LEU A 142 -13.73 -2.28 -11.54
C LEU A 142 -12.60 -2.77 -12.45
N ASP A 143 -11.85 -1.84 -13.02
CA ASP A 143 -10.84 -2.11 -14.04
C ASP A 143 -9.48 -2.49 -13.42
N PHE A 144 -9.42 -3.67 -12.81
CA PHE A 144 -8.21 -4.24 -12.21
C PHE A 144 -7.85 -5.59 -12.83
N THR A 145 -6.55 -5.82 -13.02
CA THR A 145 -6.05 -7.09 -13.56
C THR A 145 -6.12 -8.21 -12.51
N TYR A 146 -5.80 -7.89 -11.27
CA TYR A 146 -5.77 -8.84 -10.16
C TYR A 146 -6.69 -8.42 -9.02
N PHE A 147 -7.46 -9.38 -8.51
CA PHE A 147 -8.25 -9.22 -7.30
C PHE A 147 -7.67 -10.11 -6.20
N SER A 148 -7.25 -9.51 -5.09
CA SER A 148 -6.71 -10.23 -3.96
C SER A 148 -7.40 -9.86 -2.66
N ILE A 149 -7.53 -10.85 -1.77
CA ILE A 149 -7.99 -10.65 -0.40
C ILE A 149 -6.83 -10.92 0.55
N GLN A 150 -6.58 -9.94 1.42
CA GLN A 150 -5.57 -10.03 2.47
C GLN A 150 -6.24 -10.14 3.84
N PRO A 151 -5.86 -11.13 4.68
CA PRO A 151 -6.40 -11.22 6.03
C PRO A 151 -6.01 -9.99 6.85
N MET A 152 -7.01 -9.37 7.48
CA MET A 152 -6.80 -8.29 8.43
C MET A 152 -5.97 -8.81 9.60
N ASP A 153 -4.88 -8.11 9.89
CA ASP A 153 -4.00 -8.43 11.00
C ASP A 153 -4.63 -8.11 12.37
N GLY A 154 -4.03 -8.63 13.44
CA GLY A 154 -4.41 -8.41 14.83
C GLY A 154 -4.87 -9.68 15.53
N LYS A 155 -5.60 -9.52 16.64
CA LYS A 155 -5.97 -10.63 17.55
C LYS A 155 -6.76 -11.76 16.88
N GLN A 156 -7.42 -11.48 15.75
CA GLN A 156 -8.22 -12.45 15.00
C GLN A 156 -7.52 -12.98 13.74
N LEU A 157 -6.21 -12.77 13.55
CA LEU A 157 -5.48 -13.12 12.33
C LEU A 157 -5.76 -14.55 11.84
N GLN A 158 -5.64 -15.57 12.69
CA GLN A 158 -5.87 -16.97 12.30
C GLN A 158 -7.30 -17.21 11.77
N LYS A 159 -8.29 -16.62 12.44
CA LYS A 159 -9.69 -16.66 11.99
C LYS A 159 -9.89 -15.91 10.67
N ASN A 160 -9.21 -14.78 10.49
CA ASN A 160 -9.29 -13.98 9.28
C ASN A 160 -8.64 -14.70 8.09
N ILE A 161 -7.52 -15.40 8.29
CA ILE A 161 -6.89 -16.26 7.27
C ILE A 161 -7.90 -17.30 6.78
N LEU A 162 -8.53 -18.06 7.68
CA LEU A 162 -9.52 -19.08 7.30
C LEU A 162 -10.69 -18.48 6.51
N LYS A 163 -11.19 -17.30 6.93
CA LYS A 163 -12.23 -16.59 6.18
C LYS A 163 -11.80 -16.17 4.78
N CYS A 164 -10.56 -15.71 4.61
CA CYS A 164 -10.04 -15.34 3.29
C CYS A 164 -9.90 -16.58 2.39
N VAL A 165 -9.39 -17.69 2.95
CA VAL A 165 -9.28 -18.97 2.23
C VAL A 165 -10.65 -19.44 1.76
N SER A 166 -11.64 -19.53 2.65
CA SER A 166 -13.01 -19.91 2.28
C SER A 166 -13.59 -18.99 1.20
N TYR A 167 -13.39 -17.67 1.33
CA TYR A 167 -13.89 -16.73 0.34
C TYR A 167 -13.27 -16.95 -1.05
N CYS A 168 -11.95 -17.12 -1.14
CA CYS A 168 -11.27 -17.33 -2.42
C CYS A 168 -11.65 -18.69 -3.04
N MET A 169 -11.86 -19.73 -2.23
CA MET A 169 -12.35 -21.03 -2.72
C MET A 169 -13.75 -20.94 -3.34
N GLU A 170 -14.63 -20.11 -2.77
CA GLU A 170 -15.99 -19.88 -3.27
C GLU A 170 -16.04 -18.88 -4.43
N ASN A 171 -15.04 -18.00 -4.57
CA ASN A 171 -15.01 -16.90 -5.54
C ASN A 171 -13.64 -16.85 -6.24
N PRO A 172 -13.41 -17.69 -7.28
CA PRO A 172 -12.08 -17.92 -7.87
C PRO A 172 -11.49 -16.73 -8.63
N VAL A 173 -12.26 -15.65 -8.83
CA VAL A 173 -11.74 -14.35 -9.28
C VAL A 173 -10.74 -13.79 -8.26
N TRP A 174 -10.94 -14.09 -6.97
CA TRP A 174 -10.13 -13.60 -5.87
C TRP A 174 -9.00 -14.55 -5.50
N ARG A 175 -7.83 -13.98 -5.23
CA ARG A 175 -6.63 -14.70 -4.79
C ARG A 175 -6.28 -14.35 -3.35
N LEU A 176 -5.71 -15.30 -2.62
CA LEU A 176 -5.22 -15.03 -1.27
C LEU A 176 -3.91 -14.24 -1.32
N SER A 177 -3.86 -13.09 -0.65
CA SER A 177 -2.64 -12.32 -0.42
C SER A 177 -2.24 -12.44 1.05
N LEU A 178 -1.08 -13.01 1.34
CA LEU A 178 -0.56 -13.14 2.70
C LEU A 178 0.53 -12.10 2.95
N GLN A 179 0.57 -11.55 4.17
CA GLN A 179 1.68 -10.71 4.63
C GLN A 179 2.90 -11.58 4.96
N THR A 180 3.52 -12.15 3.93
CA THR A 180 4.61 -13.13 4.05
C THR A 180 5.80 -12.58 4.83
N HIS A 181 6.10 -11.29 4.72
CA HIS A 181 7.15 -10.62 5.49
C HIS A 181 6.99 -10.83 7.01
N LYS A 182 5.75 -10.77 7.53
CA LYS A 182 5.46 -11.06 8.96
C LYS A 182 5.65 -12.54 9.31
N ILE A 183 5.35 -13.44 8.37
CA ILE A 183 5.49 -14.89 8.57
C ILE A 183 6.97 -15.28 8.63
N ILE A 184 7.79 -14.71 7.75
CA ILE A 184 9.22 -15.02 7.65
C ILE A 184 10.11 -14.16 8.57
N GLY A 185 9.53 -13.17 9.24
CA GLY A 185 10.22 -12.33 10.22
C GLY A 185 11.15 -11.28 9.62
N VAL A 186 10.83 -10.77 8.43
CA VAL A 186 11.55 -9.63 7.81
C VAL A 186 10.71 -8.37 7.86
N ARG A 187 11.38 -7.23 7.99
CA ARG A 187 10.80 -5.89 7.90
C ARG A 187 11.31 -5.18 6.67
#